data_AF-A0A9R1FYL4-F1
#
_entry.id   AF-A0A9R1FYL4-F1
#
_cell.length_a   1.000
_cell.length_b   1.000
_cell.length_c   1.000
_cell.angle_alpha   90.00
_cell.angle_beta   90.00
_cell.angle_gamma   90.00
#
_symmetry.space_group_name_H-M   'P 1'
#
loop_
_entity.id
_entity.type
_entity.pdbx_description
1 polymer ?
#
loop_
_entity_poly.entity_id
_entity_poly.type
_entity_poly.pdbx_seq_one_letter_code
_entity_poly.pdbx_strand_id
1 'polypeptide(L)'
;MQSLVSLDLSQNKLSGEIPSGMSNLTSLSYLNLSYNSLSGRIPSGRQLDTLNSENPSLMYIGNSGLCGPPVHKNCSGNDPSIHGDLESSKQEFEPLTFYFGLVLGFVVGLWMVFCALLFKKTWRIAYFWLFDEVYNRVYVFEVVKWASFTKNTDIE
;
A
#
# COMPACT_ATOMS: atom_id res chain seq x y z
N MET A 1 34.78 -7.88 12.88
CA MET A 1 33.41 -8.44 12.85
C MET A 1 33.33 -9.37 11.64
N GLN A 2 33.52 -10.69 11.82
CA GLN A 2 33.74 -11.63 10.69
C GLN A 2 32.62 -12.67 10.50
N SER A 3 31.46 -12.54 11.17
CA SER A 3 30.37 -13.52 11.01
C SER A 3 28.99 -12.92 10.74
N LEU A 4 28.92 -11.68 10.25
CA LEU A 4 27.62 -11.10 9.90
C LEU A 4 27.14 -11.73 8.58
N VAL A 5 26.04 -12.49 8.65
CA VAL A 5 25.49 -13.22 7.50
C VAL A 5 24.28 -12.50 6.90
N SER A 6 23.42 -11.91 7.74
CA SER A 6 22.23 -11.20 7.28
C SER A 6 22.13 -9.86 8.00
N LEU A 7 21.83 -8.81 7.25
CA LEU A 7 21.62 -7.47 7.76
C LEU A 7 20.40 -6.83 7.11
N ASP A 8 19.34 -6.66 7.88
CA ASP A 8 18.18 -5.87 7.49
C ASP A 8 18.15 -4.57 8.30
N LEU A 9 18.28 -3.45 7.60
CA LEU A 9 18.14 -2.10 8.14
C LEU A 9 17.09 -1.31 7.36
N SER A 10 16.18 -2.00 6.67
CA SER A 10 15.13 -1.36 5.89
C SER A 10 14.18 -0.53 6.77
N GLN A 11 13.52 0.47 6.16
CA GLN A 11 12.51 1.31 6.81
C GLN A 11 12.99 2.03 8.08
N ASN A 12 14.24 2.50 8.05
CA ASN A 12 14.83 3.29 9.12
C ASN A 12 15.04 4.75 8.68
N LYS A 13 15.51 5.58 9.60
CA LYS A 13 15.87 6.98 9.33
C LYS A 13 17.38 7.16 9.21
N LEU A 14 18.09 6.14 8.72
CA LEU A 14 19.54 6.22 8.54
C LEU A 14 19.87 7.24 7.46
N SER A 15 20.88 8.05 7.69
CA SER A 15 21.32 9.12 6.79
C SER A 15 22.84 9.14 6.66
N GLY A 16 23.33 9.83 5.63
CA GLY A 16 24.75 9.87 5.29
C GLY A 16 25.16 8.79 4.29
N GLU A 17 26.47 8.60 4.15
CA GLU A 17 27.04 7.68 3.17
C GLU A 17 27.11 6.24 3.68
N ILE A 18 26.99 5.28 2.75
CA ILE A 18 27.22 3.87 3.05
C ILE A 18 28.73 3.67 3.26
N PRO A 19 29.19 3.25 4.45
CA PRO A 19 30.61 3.14 4.72
C PRO A 19 31.26 2.05 3.87
N SER A 20 32.38 2.37 3.24
CA SER A 20 33.14 1.44 2.38
C SER A 20 33.56 0.16 3.11
N GLY A 21 33.70 0.20 4.43
CA GLY A 21 33.98 -0.97 5.28
C GLY A 21 32.93 -2.08 5.22
N MET A 22 31.69 -1.80 4.77
CA MET A 22 30.67 -2.83 4.54
C MET A 22 31.06 -3.82 3.45
N SER A 23 31.91 -3.41 2.50
CA SER A 23 32.44 -4.31 1.46
C SER A 23 33.35 -5.41 2.02
N ASN A 24 33.90 -5.24 3.22
CA ASN A 24 34.79 -6.21 3.88
C ASN A 24 34.03 -7.31 4.64
N LEU A 25 32.71 -7.28 4.67
CA LEU A 25 31.87 -8.29 5.34
C LEU A 25 31.71 -9.53 4.46
N THR A 26 32.77 -10.33 4.32
CA THR A 26 32.81 -11.47 3.38
C THR A 26 31.81 -12.59 3.66
N SER A 27 31.22 -12.65 4.86
CA SER A 27 30.19 -13.65 5.22
C SER A 27 28.76 -13.20 4.93
N LEU A 28 28.56 -11.96 4.46
CA LEU A 28 27.23 -11.34 4.34
C LEU A 28 26.47 -11.88 3.13
N SER A 29 25.47 -12.72 3.34
CA SER A 29 24.61 -13.28 2.29
C SER A 29 23.34 -12.46 2.03
N TYR A 30 22.95 -11.57 2.95
CA TYR A 30 21.75 -10.74 2.79
C TYR A 30 21.97 -9.32 3.32
N LEU A 31 21.56 -8.33 2.52
CA LEU A 31 21.60 -6.93 2.88
C LEU A 31 20.33 -6.23 2.37
N ASN A 32 19.64 -5.52 3.26
CA ASN A 32 18.53 -4.65 2.90
C ASN A 32 18.70 -3.29 3.58
N LEU A 33 18.87 -2.24 2.79
CA LEU A 33 18.98 -0.83 3.22
C LEU A 33 17.81 0.01 2.68
N SER A 34 16.75 -0.62 2.20
CA SER A 34 15.64 0.07 1.54
C SER A 34 14.93 1.04 2.48
N TYR A 35 14.27 2.06 1.92
CA TYR A 35 13.47 3.04 2.66
C TYR A 35 14.25 3.72 3.81
N ASN A 36 15.43 4.25 3.48
CA ASN A 36 16.23 5.09 4.37
C ASN A 36 16.51 6.45 3.70
N SER A 37 17.25 7.33 4.39
CA SER A 37 17.69 8.64 3.91
C SER A 37 19.18 8.64 3.55
N LEU A 38 19.70 7.53 3.02
CA LEU A 38 21.11 7.40 2.65
C LEU A 38 21.44 8.23 1.40
N SER A 39 22.67 8.72 1.35
CA SER A 39 23.16 9.64 0.31
C SER A 39 24.56 9.26 -0.18
N GLY A 40 24.94 9.74 -1.36
CA GLY A 40 26.30 9.56 -1.89
C GLY A 40 26.44 8.31 -2.78
N ARG A 41 27.69 7.98 -3.13
CA ARG A 41 27.97 6.88 -4.05
C ARG A 41 27.86 5.54 -3.34
N ILE A 42 27.19 4.57 -3.96
CA ILE A 42 27.15 3.19 -3.46
C ILE A 42 28.57 2.61 -3.54
N PRO A 43 29.14 2.11 -2.44
CA PRO A 43 30.48 1.54 -2.44
C PRO A 43 30.50 0.24 -3.26
N SER A 44 31.45 0.15 -4.19
CA SER A 44 31.73 -1.09 -4.92
C SER A 44 32.63 -2.00 -4.10
N GLY A 45 32.43 -3.31 -4.20
CA GLY A 45 33.26 -4.28 -3.53
C GLY A 45 32.71 -5.69 -3.70
N ARG A 46 33.62 -6.68 -3.77
CA ARG A 46 33.31 -8.06 -4.16
C ARG A 46 32.04 -8.63 -3.54
N GLN A 47 31.84 -8.41 -2.23
CA GLN A 47 30.64 -8.90 -1.54
C GLN A 47 29.37 -8.17 -1.97
N LEU A 48 29.39 -6.82 -1.95
CA LEU A 48 28.24 -6.00 -2.32
C LEU A 48 27.88 -6.21 -3.80
N ASP A 49 28.88 -6.34 -4.67
CA ASP A 49 28.69 -6.62 -6.09
C ASP A 49 28.02 -7.99 -6.31
N THR A 50 28.37 -8.99 -5.50
CA THR A 50 27.75 -10.34 -5.55
C THR A 50 26.29 -10.30 -5.09
N LEU A 51 26.01 -9.62 -3.97
CA LEU A 51 24.64 -9.44 -3.47
C LEU A 51 23.76 -8.65 -4.45
N ASN A 52 24.37 -7.66 -5.11
CA ASN A 52 23.73 -6.86 -6.15
C ASN A 52 23.35 -7.71 -7.38
N SER A 53 24.03 -8.82 -7.65
CA SER A 53 23.69 -9.68 -8.80
C SER A 53 22.36 -10.42 -8.62
N GLU A 54 21.92 -10.68 -7.39
CA GLU A 54 20.67 -11.41 -7.13
C GLU A 54 19.45 -10.50 -7.10
N ASN A 55 19.57 -9.29 -6.52
CA ASN A 55 18.48 -8.32 -6.39
C ASN A 55 18.99 -6.87 -6.49
N PRO A 56 19.47 -6.44 -7.68
CA PRO A 56 20.31 -5.24 -7.82
C PRO A 56 19.69 -3.95 -7.30
N SER A 57 18.38 -3.79 -7.43
CA SER A 57 17.73 -2.50 -7.13
C SER A 57 16.84 -2.52 -5.88
N LEU A 58 16.55 -3.70 -5.33
CA LEU A 58 15.62 -3.83 -4.20
C LEU A 58 16.27 -3.48 -2.85
N MET A 59 17.57 -3.73 -2.68
CA MET A 59 18.22 -3.45 -1.39
C MET A 59 18.43 -1.95 -1.12
N TYR A 60 18.41 -1.12 -2.16
CA TYR A 60 18.64 0.33 -2.06
C TYR A 60 17.38 1.17 -2.39
N ILE A 61 16.25 0.53 -2.71
CA ILE A 61 15.02 1.24 -3.08
C ILE A 61 14.58 2.21 -1.96
N GLY A 62 13.98 3.34 -2.34
CA GLY A 62 13.53 4.34 -1.37
C GLY A 62 14.62 5.25 -0.79
N ASN A 63 15.88 5.12 -1.21
CA ASN A 63 16.96 6.05 -0.85
C ASN A 63 17.20 7.07 -1.96
N SER A 64 16.64 8.27 -1.83
CA SER A 64 16.68 9.31 -2.87
C SER A 64 18.07 9.91 -3.10
N GLY A 65 18.96 9.85 -2.10
CA GLY A 65 20.30 10.43 -2.13
C GLY A 65 21.38 9.53 -2.74
N LEU A 66 21.12 8.25 -2.95
CA LEU A 66 22.11 7.30 -3.47
C LEU A 66 22.32 7.45 -4.97
N CYS A 67 23.56 7.30 -5.43
CA CYS A 67 23.94 7.33 -6.84
C CYS A 67 25.00 6.27 -7.18
N GLY A 68 25.13 5.97 -8.46
CA GLY A 68 26.02 4.94 -9.00
C GLY A 68 25.36 3.56 -9.12
N PRO A 69 25.94 2.65 -9.91
CA PRO A 69 25.45 1.27 -10.03
C PRO A 69 25.31 0.64 -8.63
N PRO A 70 24.25 -0.14 -8.35
CA PRO A 70 23.20 -0.61 -9.26
C PRO A 70 22.02 0.37 -9.50
N VAL A 71 22.04 1.55 -8.90
CA VAL A 71 20.97 2.55 -9.07
C VAL A 71 21.23 3.38 -10.34
N HIS A 72 20.21 3.56 -11.19
CA HIS A 72 20.26 4.37 -12.43
C HIS A 72 20.33 5.89 -12.16
N LYS A 73 21.21 6.34 -11.27
CA LYS A 73 21.45 7.75 -10.96
C LYS A 73 22.94 8.06 -11.07
N ASN A 74 23.31 9.00 -11.94
CA ASN A 74 24.72 9.36 -12.12
C ASN A 74 25.22 10.22 -10.97
N CYS A 75 26.37 9.85 -10.41
CA CYS A 75 27.11 10.68 -9.46
C CYS A 75 27.91 11.74 -10.23
N SER A 76 27.26 12.81 -10.69
CA SER A 76 27.97 13.95 -11.27
C SER A 76 28.53 14.81 -10.15
N GLY A 77 29.86 14.94 -10.10
CA GLY A 77 30.53 15.84 -9.16
C GLY A 77 30.30 17.29 -9.57
N ASN A 78 29.87 18.11 -8.60
CA ASN A 78 29.59 19.55 -8.66
C ASN A 78 28.09 19.90 -8.77
N ASP A 79 27.35 19.81 -7.66
CA ASP A 79 26.57 20.95 -7.17
C ASP A 79 26.14 20.73 -5.70
N PRO A 80 26.42 21.66 -4.77
CA PRO A 80 25.71 21.72 -3.51
C PRO A 80 24.33 22.32 -3.79
N SER A 81 23.26 21.61 -3.39
CA SER A 81 21.84 21.94 -3.57
C SER A 81 21.20 21.57 -4.93
N ILE A 82 20.79 20.31 -5.08
CA ILE A 82 19.56 20.04 -5.85
C ILE A 82 18.38 20.16 -4.88
N HIS A 83 17.92 21.39 -4.71
CA HIS A 83 16.56 21.67 -4.28
C HIS A 83 15.82 22.18 -5.52
N GLY A 84 14.94 21.35 -6.09
CA GLY A 84 14.12 21.73 -7.24
C GLY A 84 13.74 20.53 -8.10
N ASP A 85 12.62 19.92 -7.74
CA ASP A 85 11.65 19.28 -8.63
C ASP A 85 12.16 18.30 -9.70
N LEU A 86 12.26 17.03 -9.30
CA LEU A 86 11.65 15.99 -10.12
C LEU A 86 10.78 15.13 -9.22
N GLU A 87 9.52 15.52 -9.20
CA GLU A 87 8.34 14.73 -8.88
C GLU A 87 8.55 13.24 -9.23
N SER A 88 9.06 12.46 -8.27
CA SER A 88 8.91 11.02 -8.26
C SER A 88 7.90 10.69 -7.19
N SER A 89 6.65 10.94 -7.58
CA SER A 89 5.45 10.30 -7.06
C SER A 89 5.58 8.77 -7.23
N LYS A 90 6.41 8.16 -6.40
CA LYS A 90 6.25 6.78 -5.98
C LYS A 90 6.45 6.74 -4.49
N GLN A 91 5.50 7.39 -3.82
CA GLN A 91 4.96 6.82 -2.60
C GLN A 91 4.67 5.35 -2.96
N GLU A 92 5.46 4.43 -2.41
CA GLU A 92 4.99 3.07 -2.24
C GLU A 92 3.74 3.18 -1.39
N PHE A 93 2.65 3.32 -2.11
CA PHE A 93 1.32 3.21 -1.62
C PHE A 93 0.88 1.93 -2.34
N GLU A 94 1.47 0.79 -1.96
CA GLU A 94 0.96 -0.10 -0.91
C GLU A 94 -0.59 -0.08 -0.90
N PRO A 95 -1.26 -1.25 -0.98
CA PRO A 95 -2.73 -1.38 -1.09
C PRO A 95 -3.52 -0.57 -0.05
N LEU A 96 -2.86 -0.10 1.00
CA LEU A 96 -3.31 0.87 1.97
C LEU A 96 -3.88 2.19 1.38
N THR A 97 -3.36 2.80 0.29
CA THR A 97 -3.98 4.05 -0.27
C THR A 97 -5.31 3.72 -0.83
N PHE A 98 -5.32 2.64 -1.61
CA PHE A 98 -6.45 2.24 -2.38
C PHE A 98 -7.56 1.83 -1.41
N TYR A 99 -7.19 1.11 -0.35
CA TYR A 99 -8.07 0.79 0.76
C TYR A 99 -8.59 2.03 1.49
N PHE A 100 -7.72 2.98 1.86
CA PHE A 100 -8.17 4.23 2.49
C PHE A 100 -9.08 5.06 1.58
N GLY A 101 -8.79 5.12 0.28
CA GLY A 101 -9.62 5.79 -0.72
C GLY A 101 -10.98 5.12 -0.88
N LEU A 102 -11.04 3.78 -0.91
CA LEU A 102 -12.29 3.03 -0.95
C LEU A 102 -13.12 3.24 0.31
N VAL A 103 -12.51 3.14 1.49
CA VAL A 103 -13.19 3.31 2.77
C VAL A 103 -13.71 4.74 2.91
N LEU A 104 -12.87 5.74 2.63
CA LEU A 104 -13.27 7.15 2.70
C LEU A 104 -14.36 7.46 1.68
N GLY A 105 -14.22 6.96 0.45
CA GLY A 105 -15.22 7.12 -0.61
C GLY A 105 -16.57 6.50 -0.24
N PHE A 106 -16.57 5.32 0.38
CA PHE A 106 -17.78 4.67 0.86
C PHE A 106 -18.46 5.46 1.98
N VAL A 107 -17.68 5.92 2.98
CA VAL A 107 -18.19 6.73 4.09
C VAL A 107 -18.80 8.03 3.58
N VAL A 108 -18.09 8.75 2.71
CA VAL A 108 -18.60 10.00 2.11
C VAL A 108 -19.83 9.73 1.25
N GLY A 109 -19.83 8.66 0.45
CA GLY A 109 -20.98 8.28 -0.39
C GLY A 109 -22.24 7.97 0.42
N LEU A 110 -22.13 7.16 1.48
CA LEU A 110 -23.24 6.89 2.39
C LEU A 110 -23.74 8.15 3.07
N TRP A 111 -22.82 9.02 3.49
CA TRP A 111 -23.17 10.26 4.16
C TRP A 111 -23.91 11.23 3.23
N MET A 112 -23.52 11.31 1.96
CA MET A 112 -24.21 12.11 0.95
C MET A 112 -25.64 11.62 0.68
N VAL A 113 -25.83 10.29 0.57
CA VAL A 113 -27.17 9.71 0.41
C VAL A 113 -28.02 9.97 1.65
N PHE A 114 -27.47 9.77 2.84
CA PHE A 114 -28.15 10.05 4.11
C PHE A 114 -28.57 11.51 4.22
N CYS A 115 -27.66 12.44 3.92
CA CYS A 115 -27.96 13.88 3.88
C CYS A 115 -29.06 14.18 2.86
N ALA A 116 -29.00 13.64 1.64
CA ALA A 116 -30.04 13.84 0.63
C ALA A 116 -31.43 13.37 1.11
N LEU A 117 -31.49 12.23 1.80
CA LEU A 117 -32.73 11.71 2.42
C LEU A 117 -33.23 12.61 3.57
N LEU A 118 -32.33 13.21 4.36
CA LEU A 118 -32.71 14.11 5.45
C LEU A 118 -33.23 15.47 4.97
N PHE A 119 -32.63 16.06 3.93
CA PHE A 119 -33.00 17.41 3.47
C PHE A 119 -34.30 17.46 2.68
N LYS A 120 -34.65 16.40 1.94
CA LYS A 120 -35.86 16.36 1.10
C LYS A 120 -36.95 15.53 1.76
N LYS A 121 -37.89 16.21 2.43
CA LYS A 121 -39.09 15.61 3.05
C LYS A 121 -39.84 14.66 2.09
N THR A 122 -39.99 15.04 0.82
CA THR A 122 -40.66 14.22 -0.21
C THR A 122 -39.90 12.93 -0.53
N TRP A 123 -38.57 12.98 -0.57
CA TRP A 123 -37.73 11.81 -0.86
C TRP A 123 -37.70 10.82 0.30
N ARG A 124 -37.67 11.33 1.54
CA ARG A 124 -37.79 10.50 2.74
C ARG A 124 -39.08 9.68 2.73
N ILE A 125 -40.21 10.33 2.44
CA ILE A 125 -41.53 9.68 2.44
C ILE A 125 -41.62 8.65 1.31
N ALA A 126 -41.15 8.99 0.10
CA ALA A 126 -41.14 8.07 -1.04
C ALA A 126 -40.25 6.84 -0.77
N TYR A 127 -39.08 7.03 -0.14
CA TYR A 127 -38.18 5.95 0.24
C TYR A 127 -38.82 4.99 1.24
N PHE A 128 -39.44 5.51 2.31
CA PHE A 128 -40.14 4.68 3.28
C PHE A 128 -41.29 3.91 2.64
N TRP A 129 -42.07 4.54 1.77
CA TRP A 129 -43.18 3.89 1.08
C TRP A 129 -42.72 2.75 0.17
N LEU A 130 -41.63 2.95 -0.57
CA LEU A 130 -41.03 1.92 -1.41
C LEU A 130 -40.50 0.74 -0.59
N PHE A 131 -39.85 1.01 0.54
CA PHE A 131 -39.38 -0.03 1.45
C PHE A 131 -40.53 -0.86 2.02
N ASP A 132 -41.62 -0.20 2.42
CA ASP A 132 -42.80 -0.85 2.98
C ASP A 132 -43.49 -1.76 1.95
N GLU A 133 -43.59 -1.31 0.69
CA GLU A 133 -44.15 -2.12 -0.41
C GLU A 133 -43.28 -3.36 -0.70
N VAL A 134 -41.96 -3.20 -0.74
CA VAL A 134 -41.03 -4.32 -0.95
C VAL A 134 -41.08 -5.29 0.23
N TYR A 135 -41.04 -4.78 1.46
CA TYR A 135 -41.11 -5.59 2.68
C TYR A 135 -42.40 -6.41 2.72
N ASN A 136 -43.55 -5.78 2.46
CA ASN A 136 -44.83 -6.47 2.43
C ASN A 136 -44.87 -7.56 1.34
N ARG A 137 -44.32 -7.30 0.13
CA ARG A 137 -44.26 -8.31 -0.93
C ARG A 137 -43.37 -9.50 -0.57
N VAL A 138 -42.20 -9.25 0.01
CA VAL A 138 -41.30 -10.32 0.47
C VAL A 138 -41.97 -11.11 1.60
N TYR A 139 -42.56 -10.44 2.57
CA TYR A 139 -43.27 -11.07 3.68
C TYR A 139 -44.40 -11.98 3.19
N VAL A 140 -45.25 -11.49 2.29
CA VAL A 140 -46.34 -12.29 1.70
C VAL A 140 -45.78 -13.48 0.91
N PHE A 141 -44.74 -13.27 0.11
CA PHE A 141 -44.12 -14.35 -0.66
C PHE A 141 -43.52 -15.43 0.24
N GLU A 142 -42.82 -15.05 1.31
CA GLU A 142 -42.30 -15.95 2.33
C GLU A 142 -43.44 -16.73 2.99
N VAL A 143 -44.48 -16.05 3.48
CA VAL A 143 -45.64 -16.71 4.12
C VAL A 143 -46.34 -17.68 3.17
N VAL A 144 -46.55 -17.31 1.90
CA VAL A 144 -47.20 -18.18 0.89
C VAL A 144 -46.32 -19.39 0.57
N LYS A 145 -45.00 -19.21 0.43
CA LYS A 145 -44.08 -20.33 0.23
C LYS A 145 -44.08 -21.29 1.41
N TRP A 146 -44.00 -20.76 2.63
CA TRP A 146 -44.05 -21.56 3.86
C TRP A 146 -45.37 -22.32 3.99
N ALA A 147 -46.50 -21.67 3.72
CA ALA A 147 -47.82 -22.32 3.76
C ALA A 147 -48.00 -23.40 2.68
N SER A 148 -47.43 -23.20 1.48
CA SER A 148 -47.40 -24.20 0.41
C SER A 148 -46.54 -25.40 0.79
N PHE A 149 -45.38 -25.14 1.40
CA PHE A 149 -44.45 -26.17 1.84
C PHE A 149 -45.05 -27.05 2.94
N THR A 150 -45.65 -26.47 3.98
CA THR A 150 -46.29 -27.23 5.07
C THR A 150 -47.49 -28.05 4.58
N LYS A 151 -48.30 -27.49 3.66
CA LYS A 151 -49.41 -28.23 3.06
C LYS A 151 -48.96 -29.47 2.28
N ASN A 152 -47.79 -29.42 1.63
CA ASN A 152 -47.26 -30.58 0.92
C ASN A 152 -46.67 -31.64 1.86
N THR A 153 -46.15 -31.25 3.04
CA THR A 153 -45.62 -32.19 4.04
C THR A 153 -46.70 -32.90 4.85
N ASP A 154 -47.91 -32.33 4.94
CA ASP A 154 -49.04 -32.92 5.65
C ASP A 154 -49.84 -33.95 4.80
N ILE A 155 -49.50 -34.13 3.52
CA ILE A 155 -50.20 -35.02 2.56
C ILE A 155 -49.46 -36.36 2.35
N GLU A 156 -48.30 -36.57 2.98
CA GLU A 156 -47.53 -37.83 2.97
C GLU A 156 -47.71 -38.61 4.28
#